data_AF-A0A9E4IVM6-F1
#
_entry.id   AF-A0A9E4IVM6-F1
#
_cell.length_a   1.000
_cell.length_b   1.000
_cell.length_c   1.000
_cell.angle_alpha   90.00
_cell.angle_beta   90.00
_cell.angle_gamma   90.00
#
_symmetry.space_group_name_H-M   'P 1'
#
loop_
_entity.id
_entity.type
_entity.pdbx_description
1 polymer ?
#
loop_
_entity_poly.entity_id
_entity_poly.type
_entity_poly.pdbx_seq_one_letter_code
_entity_poly.pdbx_strand_id
1 'polypeptide(L)'
;MGDTSVRAVSEVYPIHGAVDQDGPVSDDLPFGSRGGVAIEHHFPVDGEYIIRLSLRKQEYGYVRGLGRAHELDVRVDGERVGGFTVGRDWEPGQRPPMGYAGKFESIYDSSSFPEWELYSLHADEGLEVRTAVTAGRHQVGLSFHRRPALPEGILPLPLDRSTYSFGQNEFQEGNPGVSEVQIIGPYNPSGAAELPSRERLFVCEPTGGAADEERCARTILSTLARQAYRRPATAEDVDTLLPFYRDGR
;
A
#
# COMPACT_ATOMS: atom_id res chain seq x y z
N MET A 1 -1.04 -19.66 15.51
CA MET A 1 0.24 -18.95 15.30
C MET A 1 -0.06 -17.68 14.52
N GLY A 2 -0.53 -16.64 15.19
CA GLY A 2 -0.32 -15.26 14.79
C GLY A 2 -0.05 -14.53 16.09
N ASP A 3 1.14 -14.01 16.21
CA ASP A 3 1.61 -13.42 17.45
C ASP A 3 0.98 -12.03 17.57
N THR A 4 0.08 -11.84 18.54
CA THR A 4 -0.55 -10.54 18.79
C THR A 4 0.42 -9.55 19.44
N SER A 5 1.62 -9.98 19.81
CA SER A 5 2.72 -9.10 20.24
C SER A 5 3.55 -8.55 19.07
N VAL A 6 3.17 -8.86 17.82
CA VAL A 6 3.80 -8.29 16.62
C VAL A 6 3.72 -6.77 16.70
N ARG A 7 4.90 -6.16 16.75
CA ARG A 7 5.04 -4.70 16.71
C ARG A 7 4.65 -4.20 15.33
N ALA A 8 4.12 -2.98 15.27
CA ALA A 8 3.88 -2.32 14.00
C ALA A 8 5.19 -2.22 13.21
N VAL A 9 5.22 -2.81 12.02
CA VAL A 9 6.31 -2.74 11.05
C VAL A 9 5.80 -1.95 9.86
N SER A 10 6.71 -1.18 9.25
CA SER A 10 6.47 -0.53 7.97
C SER A 10 7.12 -1.34 6.87
N GLU A 11 6.34 -1.79 5.90
CA GLU A 11 6.85 -2.36 4.65
C GLU A 11 6.68 -1.33 3.52
N VAL A 12 7.73 -1.16 2.73
CA VAL A 12 7.82 -0.11 1.71
C VAL A 12 7.92 -0.75 0.33
N TYR A 13 7.05 -0.32 -0.57
CA TYR A 13 6.97 -0.75 -1.96
C TYR A 13 7.33 0.42 -2.88
N PRO A 14 8.61 0.56 -3.26
CA PRO A 14 9.02 1.58 -4.20
C PRO A 14 8.54 1.23 -5.62
N ILE A 15 7.98 2.22 -6.32
CA ILE A 15 7.58 2.08 -7.71
C ILE A 15 8.68 2.67 -8.58
N HIS A 16 9.24 1.83 -9.44
CA HIS A 16 10.34 2.26 -10.30
C HIS A 16 9.92 3.46 -11.16
N GLY A 17 10.77 4.49 -11.22
CA GLY A 17 10.49 5.72 -11.96
C GLY A 17 10.24 5.47 -13.46
N ALA A 18 10.78 4.37 -14.02
CA ALA A 18 10.56 4.00 -15.43
C ALA A 18 9.12 3.62 -15.79
N VAL A 19 8.31 3.17 -14.82
CA VAL A 19 6.93 2.73 -15.07
C VAL A 19 6.13 3.90 -15.65
N ASP A 20 5.49 3.68 -16.79
CA ASP A 20 4.53 4.64 -17.35
C ASP A 20 3.23 4.57 -16.53
N GLN A 21 2.76 5.72 -16.04
CA GLN A 21 1.55 5.84 -15.22
C GLN A 21 0.47 6.72 -15.87
N ASP A 22 0.65 7.06 -17.14
CA ASP A 22 -0.36 7.77 -17.94
C ASP A 22 -1.45 6.82 -18.45
N GLY A 23 -1.16 5.53 -18.55
CA GLY A 23 -2.08 4.46 -18.93
C GLY A 23 -2.40 3.47 -17.80
N PRO A 24 -3.17 2.40 -18.11
CA PRO A 24 -3.37 1.27 -17.21
C PRO A 24 -2.04 0.56 -16.92
N VAL A 25 -1.80 0.17 -15.66
CA VAL A 25 -0.52 -0.43 -15.22
C VAL A 25 -0.63 -1.88 -14.77
N SER A 26 -1.83 -2.36 -14.46
CA SER A 26 -2.10 -3.76 -14.09
C SER A 26 -3.55 -4.13 -14.43
N ASP A 27 -3.77 -5.40 -14.76
CA ASP A 27 -5.10 -5.99 -14.96
C ASP A 27 -5.84 -6.22 -13.62
N ASP A 28 -5.11 -6.17 -12.51
CA ASP A 28 -5.65 -6.24 -11.14
C ASP A 28 -6.33 -4.94 -10.69
N LEU A 29 -6.12 -3.85 -11.42
CA LEU A 29 -6.71 -2.56 -11.10
C LEU A 29 -8.04 -2.36 -11.85
N PRO A 30 -8.97 -1.54 -11.31
CA PRO A 30 -10.26 -1.32 -11.93
C PRO A 30 -10.16 -0.86 -13.39
N PHE A 31 -11.11 -1.32 -14.21
CA PHE A 31 -11.28 -0.80 -15.56
C PHE A 31 -11.52 0.72 -15.52
N GLY A 32 -10.92 1.44 -16.47
CA GLY A 32 -10.98 2.90 -16.48
C GLY A 32 -10.08 3.57 -15.44
N SER A 33 -9.15 2.83 -14.83
CA SER A 33 -8.06 3.41 -14.05
C SER A 33 -6.81 3.68 -14.89
N ARG A 34 -5.91 4.49 -14.35
CA ARG A 34 -4.55 4.72 -14.85
C ARG A 34 -3.57 4.83 -13.69
N GLY A 35 -2.29 4.56 -13.96
CA GLY A 35 -1.22 4.73 -12.99
C GLY A 35 -1.40 3.95 -11.69
N GLY A 36 -0.60 4.29 -10.68
CA GLY A 36 -0.60 3.62 -9.40
C GLY A 36 0.13 2.27 -9.42
N VAL A 37 -0.37 1.30 -8.66
CA VAL A 37 0.26 -0.01 -8.45
C VAL A 37 -0.74 -1.03 -7.86
N ALA A 38 -0.56 -2.31 -8.18
CA ALA A 38 -1.18 -3.44 -7.48
C ALA A 38 -0.08 -4.23 -6.75
N ILE A 39 -0.28 -4.48 -5.45
CA ILE A 39 0.70 -5.11 -4.56
C ILE A 39 0.04 -6.31 -3.89
N GLU A 40 0.63 -7.49 -4.02
CA GLU A 40 0.28 -8.61 -3.14
C GLU A 40 1.03 -8.46 -1.81
N HIS A 41 0.30 -8.25 -0.72
CA HIS A 41 0.87 -8.12 0.63
C HIS A 41 0.35 -9.24 1.54
N HIS A 42 1.22 -9.73 2.42
CA HIS A 42 0.85 -10.70 3.44
C HIS A 42 0.68 -10.00 4.79
N PHE A 43 -0.57 -9.86 5.21
CA PHE A 43 -0.95 -9.30 6.50
C PHE A 43 -0.78 -10.38 7.58
N PRO A 44 0.13 -10.22 8.57
CA PRO A 44 0.46 -11.29 9.52
C PRO A 44 -0.66 -11.63 10.52
N VAL A 45 -1.51 -10.67 10.85
CA VAL A 45 -2.59 -10.81 11.85
C VAL A 45 -3.77 -9.92 11.45
N ASP A 46 -4.93 -10.17 12.06
CA ASP A 46 -6.10 -9.30 11.86
C ASP A 46 -5.85 -8.00 12.61
N GLY A 47 -6.13 -6.87 11.99
CA GLY A 47 -5.94 -5.59 12.66
C GLY A 47 -6.10 -4.41 11.75
N GLU A 48 -5.84 -3.24 12.30
CA GLU A 48 -5.83 -2.00 11.54
C GLU A 48 -4.46 -1.77 10.91
N TYR A 49 -4.48 -1.41 9.63
CA TYR A 49 -3.28 -1.07 8.87
C TYR A 49 -3.44 0.31 8.27
N ILE A 50 -2.32 1.03 8.16
CA ILE A 50 -2.24 2.31 7.46
C ILE A 50 -1.59 2.05 6.10
N ILE A 51 -2.30 2.40 5.04
CA ILE A 51 -1.77 2.42 3.68
C ILE A 51 -1.45 3.88 3.37
N ARG A 52 -0.17 4.22 3.35
CA ARG A 52 0.33 5.56 3.00
C ARG A 52 0.94 5.52 1.60
N LEU A 53 0.74 6.58 0.82
CA LEU A 53 1.31 6.69 -0.52
C LEU A 53 2.08 8.00 -0.69
N SER A 54 3.15 7.93 -1.48
CA SER A 54 3.96 9.08 -1.88
C SER A 54 3.79 9.31 -3.37
N LEU A 55 3.80 10.57 -3.80
CA LEU A 55 3.63 10.93 -5.20
C LEU A 55 4.96 11.08 -5.93
N ARG A 56 4.93 10.98 -7.26
CA ARG A 56 6.10 11.24 -8.10
C ARG A 56 6.45 12.73 -8.05
N LYS A 57 7.70 12.99 -7.70
CA LYS A 57 8.27 14.32 -7.59
C LYS A 57 9.32 14.54 -8.68
N GLN A 58 9.52 15.79 -9.05
CA GLN A 58 10.68 16.23 -9.83
C GLN A 58 11.92 16.33 -8.91
N GLU A 59 13.09 16.58 -9.48
CA GLU A 59 14.38 16.63 -8.76
C GLU A 59 14.41 17.55 -7.51
N TYR A 60 13.72 18.69 -7.51
CA TYR A 60 13.62 19.56 -6.33
C TYR A 60 12.40 19.27 -5.42
N GLY A 61 11.75 18.12 -5.58
CA GLY A 61 10.71 17.66 -4.64
C GLY A 61 9.28 18.12 -4.95
N TYR A 62 9.06 18.91 -6.00
CA TYR A 62 7.70 19.30 -6.41
C TYR A 62 6.97 18.10 -7.02
N VAL A 63 5.77 17.82 -6.52
CA VAL A 63 4.91 16.77 -7.05
C VAL A 63 4.48 17.10 -8.47
N ARG A 64 4.48 16.08 -9.34
CA ARG A 64 4.13 16.23 -10.75
C ARG A 64 2.62 16.15 -10.99
N GLY A 65 2.12 16.85 -12.01
CA GLY A 65 0.74 16.71 -12.50
C GLY A 65 -0.34 17.36 -11.63
N LEU A 66 -0.02 18.43 -10.91
CA LEU A 66 -0.96 19.08 -9.97
C LEU A 66 -1.83 20.20 -10.57
N GLY A 67 -1.73 20.45 -11.87
CA GLY A 67 -2.43 21.56 -12.54
C GLY A 67 -3.94 21.40 -12.62
N ARG A 68 -4.47 20.22 -12.31
CA ARG A 68 -5.89 19.89 -12.27
C ARG A 68 -6.17 18.88 -11.16
N ALA A 69 -7.41 18.80 -10.68
CA ALA A 69 -7.80 17.78 -9.71
C ALA A 69 -7.75 16.37 -10.33
N HIS A 70 -7.32 15.36 -9.58
CA HIS A 70 -7.27 13.95 -9.97
C HIS A 70 -7.75 13.04 -8.85
N GLU A 71 -8.75 12.21 -9.12
CA GLU A 71 -9.25 11.23 -8.16
C GLU A 71 -8.33 9.99 -8.13
N LEU A 72 -7.90 9.61 -6.92
CA LEU A 72 -7.17 8.39 -6.63
C LEU A 72 -7.99 7.53 -5.67
N ASP A 73 -8.08 6.23 -5.97
CA ASP A 73 -8.71 5.26 -5.09
C ASP A 73 -7.66 4.32 -4.49
N VAL A 74 -7.90 3.95 -3.23
CA VAL A 74 -7.18 2.89 -2.52
C VAL A 74 -8.14 1.72 -2.32
N ARG A 75 -7.70 0.53 -2.74
CA ARG A 75 -8.49 -0.70 -2.71
C ARG A 75 -7.73 -1.83 -2.01
N VAL A 76 -8.47 -2.67 -1.30
CA VAL A 76 -8.00 -3.95 -0.77
C VAL A 76 -8.93 -5.04 -1.31
N ASP A 77 -8.39 -6.04 -1.98
CA ASP A 77 -9.13 -7.11 -2.68
C ASP A 77 -10.25 -6.60 -3.60
N GLY A 78 -10.01 -5.48 -4.26
CA GLY A 78 -10.97 -4.82 -5.16
C GLY A 78 -12.02 -3.94 -4.47
N GLU A 79 -12.17 -4.03 -3.14
CA GLU A 79 -13.06 -3.15 -2.38
C GLU A 79 -12.39 -1.80 -2.11
N ARG A 80 -13.13 -0.70 -2.30
CA ARG A 80 -12.62 0.66 -2.07
C ARG A 80 -12.61 1.00 -0.58
N VAL A 81 -11.42 1.03 0.02
CA VAL A 81 -11.21 1.39 1.43
C VAL A 81 -10.97 2.88 1.63
N GLY A 82 -10.64 3.62 0.57
CA GLY A 82 -10.45 5.07 0.64
C GLY A 82 -10.16 5.70 -0.71
N GLY A 83 -9.92 7.00 -0.70
CA GLY A 83 -9.45 7.73 -1.86
C GLY A 83 -9.23 9.21 -1.60
N PHE A 84 -8.58 9.85 -2.54
CA PHE A 84 -8.03 11.20 -2.41
C PHE A 84 -8.17 11.98 -3.71
N THR A 85 -8.27 13.30 -3.59
CA THR A 85 -8.12 14.21 -4.72
C THR A 85 -6.72 14.80 -4.70
N VAL A 86 -5.93 14.51 -5.73
CA VAL A 86 -4.57 15.02 -5.93
C VAL A 86 -4.57 16.11 -6.99
N GLY A 87 -3.95 17.26 -6.71
CA GLY A 87 -4.08 18.44 -7.55
C GLY A 87 -5.40 19.17 -7.33
N ARG A 88 -5.54 20.33 -7.97
CA ARG A 88 -6.77 21.14 -7.94
C ARG A 88 -6.90 21.95 -9.22
N ASP A 89 -8.07 22.50 -9.47
CA ASP A 89 -8.25 23.50 -10.54
C ASP A 89 -7.76 24.86 -10.02
N TRP A 90 -6.87 25.50 -10.78
CA TRP A 90 -6.23 26.74 -10.37
C TRP A 90 -6.82 27.93 -11.12
N GLU A 91 -7.00 29.05 -10.43
CA GLU A 91 -7.41 30.30 -11.07
C GLU A 91 -6.26 30.91 -11.90
N PRO A 92 -6.58 31.69 -12.95
CA PRO A 92 -5.56 32.37 -13.73
C PRO A 92 -4.62 33.21 -12.85
N GLY A 93 -3.31 33.00 -13.00
CA GLY A 93 -2.29 33.72 -12.23
C GLY A 93 -1.91 33.09 -10.89
N GLN A 94 -2.53 31.98 -10.48
CA GLN A 94 -2.09 31.24 -9.28
C GLN A 94 -1.00 30.20 -9.55
N ARG A 95 -0.80 29.83 -10.83
CA ARG A 95 0.24 28.89 -11.25
C ARG A 95 1.43 29.60 -11.87
N PRO A 96 2.64 29.11 -11.63
CA PRO A 96 3.81 29.63 -12.33
C PRO A 96 3.76 29.30 -13.82
N PRO A 97 4.50 30.04 -14.67
CA PRO A 97 4.62 29.72 -16.08
C PRO A 97 5.19 28.30 -16.29
N MET A 98 4.88 27.71 -17.44
CA MET A 98 5.42 26.40 -17.83
C MET A 98 6.96 26.40 -17.77
N GLY A 99 7.54 25.36 -17.18
CA GLY A 99 8.99 25.23 -17.03
C GLY A 99 9.59 26.04 -15.87
N TYR A 100 8.75 26.53 -14.96
CA TYR A 100 9.18 26.94 -13.63
C TYR A 100 9.92 25.77 -12.96
N ALA A 101 11.05 26.03 -12.31
CA ALA A 101 11.87 25.00 -11.65
C ALA A 101 11.95 25.24 -10.14
N GLY A 102 10.99 25.99 -9.58
CA GLY A 102 11.10 26.52 -8.22
C GLY A 102 11.96 27.79 -8.13
N LYS A 103 11.85 28.53 -7.02
CA LYS A 103 12.81 29.57 -6.65
C LYS A 103 13.69 29.02 -5.53
N PHE A 104 15.02 29.20 -5.64
CA PHE A 104 15.93 28.95 -4.52
C PHE A 104 15.71 30.01 -3.42
N GLU A 105 14.70 29.79 -2.57
CA GLU A 105 14.37 30.34 -1.24
C GLU A 105 14.46 31.87 -0.96
N SER A 106 15.05 32.70 -1.82
CA SER A 106 15.62 33.98 -1.40
C SER A 106 14.98 35.24 -1.97
N ILE A 107 13.95 35.16 -2.84
CA ILE A 107 13.28 36.37 -3.37
C ILE A 107 11.77 36.12 -3.52
N TYR A 108 11.01 36.51 -2.50
CA TYR A 108 9.55 36.66 -2.58
C TYR A 108 9.22 38.04 -3.17
N ASP A 109 8.87 38.08 -4.46
CA ASP A 109 8.30 39.25 -5.13
C ASP A 109 6.91 38.88 -5.69
N SER A 110 6.26 39.79 -6.43
CA SER A 110 4.96 39.55 -7.07
C SER A 110 4.94 38.43 -8.13
N SER A 111 6.08 37.82 -8.43
CA SER A 111 6.23 36.65 -9.32
C SER A 111 6.51 35.34 -8.56
N SER A 112 6.51 35.38 -7.22
CA SER A 112 6.60 34.19 -6.39
C SER A 112 5.19 33.62 -6.19
N PHE A 113 5.03 32.32 -6.45
CA PHE A 113 3.76 31.60 -6.33
C PHE A 113 3.75 30.75 -5.05
N PRO A 114 3.76 31.37 -3.84
CA PRO A 114 4.02 30.66 -2.59
C PRO A 114 2.96 29.60 -2.28
N GLU A 115 1.70 29.85 -2.63
CA GLU A 115 0.64 28.85 -2.43
C GLU A 115 0.83 27.61 -3.32
N TRP A 116 1.21 27.80 -4.59
CA TRP A 116 1.52 26.69 -5.49
C TRP A 116 2.72 25.90 -4.99
N GLU A 117 3.77 26.59 -4.56
CA GLU A 117 5.01 25.99 -4.09
C GLU A 117 4.80 25.17 -2.82
N LEU A 118 4.14 25.75 -1.81
CA LEU A 118 3.77 25.04 -0.59
C LEU A 118 2.90 23.82 -0.91
N TYR A 119 1.85 24.00 -1.72
CA TYR A 119 1.01 22.87 -2.08
C TYR A 119 1.80 21.78 -2.83
N SER A 120 2.64 22.16 -3.81
CA SER A 120 3.33 21.18 -4.67
C SER A 120 4.40 20.40 -3.94
N LEU A 121 5.04 20.98 -2.92
CA LEU A 121 6.04 20.29 -2.10
C LEU A 121 5.38 19.32 -1.10
N HIS A 122 4.16 19.61 -0.69
CA HIS A 122 3.43 18.92 0.38
C HIS A 122 2.16 18.18 -0.09
N ALA A 123 1.93 18.05 -1.40
CA ALA A 123 0.68 17.49 -1.95
C ALA A 123 0.47 16.00 -1.61
N ASP A 124 1.52 15.30 -1.18
CA ASP A 124 1.44 13.92 -0.69
C ASP A 124 1.39 13.81 0.85
N GLU A 125 1.38 14.92 1.57
CA GLU A 125 1.16 14.91 3.02
C GLU A 125 -0.29 14.53 3.34
N GLY A 126 -0.45 13.57 4.24
CA GLY A 126 -1.76 13.08 4.67
C GLY A 126 -2.46 12.13 3.70
N LEU A 127 -1.79 11.68 2.62
CA LEU A 127 -2.29 10.61 1.74
C LEU A 127 -2.13 9.24 2.41
N GLU A 128 -2.89 9.02 3.49
CA GLU A 128 -2.91 7.79 4.26
C GLU A 128 -4.34 7.34 4.58
N VAL A 129 -4.60 6.05 4.41
CA VAL A 129 -5.89 5.41 4.74
C VAL A 129 -5.65 4.41 5.85
N ARG A 130 -6.43 4.51 6.93
CA ARG A 130 -6.49 3.48 7.97
C ARG A 130 -7.66 2.55 7.67
N THR A 131 -7.40 1.25 7.59
CA THR A 131 -8.43 0.24 7.31
C THR A 131 -8.15 -1.02 8.12
N ALA A 132 -9.22 -1.72 8.53
CA ALA A 132 -9.11 -3.06 9.08
C ALA A 132 -8.89 -4.07 7.94
N VAL A 133 -7.93 -4.98 8.11
CA VAL A 133 -7.64 -6.06 7.15
C VAL A 133 -7.48 -7.36 7.93
N THR A 134 -8.00 -8.45 7.39
CA THR A 134 -7.81 -9.79 7.96
C THR A 134 -6.39 -10.29 7.70
N ALA A 135 -5.94 -11.26 8.49
CA ALA A 135 -4.68 -11.94 8.26
C ALA A 135 -4.74 -12.74 6.96
N GLY A 136 -3.61 -12.81 6.26
CA GLY A 136 -3.46 -13.58 5.05
C GLY A 136 -2.91 -12.75 3.89
N ARG A 137 -2.97 -13.34 2.69
CA ARG A 137 -2.55 -12.65 1.47
C ARG A 137 -3.73 -11.85 0.93
N HIS A 138 -3.52 -10.55 0.78
CA HIS A 138 -4.49 -9.62 0.23
C HIS A 138 -3.82 -8.79 -0.86
N GLN A 139 -4.62 -8.31 -1.81
CA GLN A 139 -4.16 -7.44 -2.88
C GLN A 139 -4.47 -5.99 -2.52
N VAL A 140 -3.46 -5.14 -2.47
CA VAL A 140 -3.59 -3.70 -2.25
C VAL A 140 -3.40 -2.99 -3.59
N GLY A 141 -4.45 -2.31 -4.05
CA GLY A 141 -4.47 -1.57 -5.31
C GLY A 141 -4.60 -0.08 -5.10
N LEU A 142 -3.71 0.71 -5.69
CA LEU A 142 -3.82 2.16 -5.77
C LEU A 142 -3.90 2.55 -7.23
N SER A 143 -4.84 3.42 -7.58
CA SER A 143 -5.02 3.82 -8.98
C SER A 143 -5.73 5.16 -9.12
N PHE A 144 -5.37 5.92 -10.15
CA PHE A 144 -6.07 7.15 -10.50
C PHE A 144 -7.22 6.86 -11.47
N HIS A 145 -8.28 7.67 -11.42
CA HIS A 145 -9.34 7.62 -12.42
C HIS A 145 -8.79 8.11 -13.77
N ARG A 146 -9.00 7.31 -14.81
CA ARG A 146 -8.60 7.69 -16.17
C ARG A 146 -9.57 8.72 -16.71
N ARG A 147 -9.04 9.81 -17.24
CA ARG A 147 -9.80 10.77 -18.07
C ARG A 147 -9.56 10.45 -19.53
N PRO A 148 -10.62 10.23 -20.34
CA PRO A 148 -10.46 9.93 -21.76
C PRO A 148 -10.20 11.18 -22.62
N ALA A 149 -10.23 12.38 -22.03
CA ALA A 149 -9.95 13.62 -22.74
C ALA A 149 -8.49 13.65 -23.21
N LEU A 150 -8.29 13.94 -24.50
CA LEU A 150 -6.99 14.10 -25.12
C LEU A 150 -6.77 15.57 -25.47
N PRO A 151 -5.55 16.10 -25.27
CA PRO A 151 -5.20 17.43 -25.74
C PRO A 151 -5.32 17.49 -27.27
N GLU A 152 -5.97 18.55 -27.76
CA GLU A 152 -6.11 18.84 -29.18
C GLU A 152 -4.95 19.74 -29.67
N GLY A 153 -4.69 19.72 -30.99
CA GLY A 153 -3.68 20.56 -31.64
C GLY A 153 -2.34 19.86 -31.87
N ILE A 154 -1.27 20.66 -32.01
CA ILE A 154 0.09 20.14 -32.22
C ILE A 154 0.65 19.71 -30.88
N LEU A 155 0.74 18.41 -30.66
CA LEU A 155 1.31 17.86 -29.44
C LEU A 155 2.83 18.06 -29.44
N PRO A 156 3.42 18.56 -28.34
CA PRO A 156 4.87 18.58 -28.19
C PRO A 156 5.39 17.15 -28.22
N LEU A 157 6.60 16.97 -28.76
CA LEU A 157 7.30 15.70 -28.64
C LEU A 157 7.47 15.36 -27.14
N PRO A 158 7.31 14.08 -26.75
CA PRO A 158 7.60 13.68 -25.38
C PRO A 158 9.02 14.10 -25.00
N LEU A 159 9.18 14.65 -23.80
CA LEU A 159 10.50 14.99 -23.29
C LEU A 159 11.34 13.72 -23.15
N ASP A 160 12.57 13.76 -23.67
CA ASP A 160 13.54 12.69 -23.47
C ASP A 160 13.89 12.61 -21.98
N ARG A 161 13.72 11.43 -21.41
CA ARG A 161 13.90 11.14 -19.99
C ARG A 161 15.34 11.34 -19.51
N SER A 162 16.30 11.36 -20.43
CA SER A 162 17.72 11.64 -20.16
C SER A 162 18.03 13.14 -20.04
N THR A 163 17.08 14.02 -20.38
CA THR A 163 17.30 15.47 -20.35
C THR A 163 17.11 16.05 -18.96
N TYR A 164 17.89 17.08 -18.64
CA TYR A 164 17.70 17.88 -17.43
C TYR A 164 16.27 18.47 -17.35
N SER A 165 15.72 18.90 -18.48
CA SER A 165 14.34 19.42 -18.55
C SER A 165 13.30 18.39 -18.12
N PHE A 166 13.49 17.09 -18.38
CA PHE A 166 12.60 16.05 -17.87
C PHE A 166 12.68 15.90 -16.35
N GLY A 167 13.87 16.04 -15.78
CA GLY A 167 14.11 15.96 -14.34
C GLY A 167 13.41 17.07 -13.55
N GLN A 168 13.39 18.28 -14.14
CA GLN A 168 12.97 19.53 -13.52
C GLN A 168 11.49 19.90 -13.72
N ASN A 169 10.88 19.44 -14.81
CA ASN A 169 9.52 19.82 -15.16
C ASN A 169 8.50 19.17 -14.20
N GLU A 170 7.58 19.96 -13.66
CA GLU A 170 6.49 19.43 -12.82
C GLU A 170 5.38 18.77 -13.63
N PHE A 171 5.41 18.87 -14.97
CA PHE A 171 4.37 18.35 -15.85
C PHE A 171 2.99 18.78 -15.38
N GLN A 172 2.80 20.08 -15.12
CA GLN A 172 1.62 20.61 -14.43
C GLN A 172 0.30 20.14 -15.06
N GLU A 173 0.20 20.18 -16.40
CA GLU A 173 -0.97 19.72 -17.17
C GLU A 173 -1.02 18.21 -17.43
N GLY A 174 -0.02 17.48 -16.95
CA GLY A 174 0.11 16.04 -17.10
C GLY A 174 -0.75 15.27 -16.09
N ASN A 175 -0.22 14.13 -15.67
CA ASN A 175 -0.85 13.26 -14.70
C ASN A 175 0.08 13.04 -13.50
N PRO A 176 -0.44 13.06 -12.26
CA PRO A 176 0.28 12.58 -11.11
C PRO A 176 0.45 11.06 -11.21
N GLY A 177 1.50 10.57 -10.56
CA GLY A 177 1.80 9.15 -10.41
C GLY A 177 2.25 8.84 -8.98
N VAL A 178 2.17 7.58 -8.59
CA VAL A 178 2.64 7.11 -7.28
C VAL A 178 4.12 6.74 -7.37
N SER A 179 4.93 7.15 -6.39
CA SER A 179 6.35 6.81 -6.31
C SER A 179 6.61 5.68 -5.32
N GLU A 180 5.81 5.58 -4.28
CA GLU A 180 5.99 4.63 -3.20
C GLU A 180 4.65 4.37 -2.49
N VAL A 181 4.48 3.14 -1.99
CA VAL A 181 3.40 2.77 -1.09
C VAL A 181 4.02 2.17 0.17
N GLN A 182 3.55 2.60 1.34
CA GLN A 182 3.93 2.05 2.63
C GLN A 182 2.72 1.41 3.29
N ILE A 183 2.88 0.18 3.74
CA ILE A 183 1.88 -0.53 4.54
C ILE A 183 2.44 -0.62 5.96
N ILE A 184 1.74 0.00 6.90
CA ILE A 184 2.19 0.17 8.29
C ILE A 184 1.19 -0.49 9.22
N GLY A 185 1.65 -1.40 10.07
CA GLY A 185 0.81 -2.10 11.04
C GLY A 185 1.46 -3.42 11.46
N PRO A 186 0.74 -4.30 12.17
CA PRO A 186 -0.64 -4.14 12.65
C PRO A 186 -0.74 -3.11 13.78
N TYR A 187 -1.82 -2.32 13.75
CA TYR A 187 -2.33 -1.58 14.90
C TYR A 187 -3.53 -2.33 15.48
N ASN A 188 -3.66 -2.31 16.81
CA ASN A 188 -4.76 -2.99 17.51
C ASN A 188 -4.99 -4.44 17.02
N PRO A 189 -3.96 -5.31 17.03
CA PRO A 189 -4.09 -6.65 16.49
C PRO A 189 -5.17 -7.43 17.25
N SER A 190 -6.25 -7.78 16.55
CA SER A 190 -7.16 -8.85 16.98
C SER A 190 -6.55 -10.18 16.52
N GLY A 191 -6.73 -11.26 17.28
CA GLY A 191 -6.05 -12.53 17.01
C GLY A 191 -6.12 -12.99 15.54
N ALA A 192 -5.17 -13.83 15.13
CA ALA A 192 -5.07 -14.30 13.74
C ALA A 192 -6.41 -14.81 13.18
N ALA A 193 -6.76 -14.47 11.94
CA ALA A 193 -7.93 -15.03 11.27
C ALA A 193 -7.91 -16.57 11.25
N GLU A 194 -9.10 -17.13 11.03
CA GLU A 194 -9.33 -18.48 10.52
C GLU A 194 -8.76 -18.61 9.10
N LEU A 195 -7.43 -18.71 8.98
CA LEU A 195 -6.79 -19.02 7.71
C LEU A 195 -7.13 -20.48 7.31
N PRO A 196 -7.35 -20.80 6.02
CA PRO A 196 -7.61 -22.18 5.59
C PRO A 196 -6.51 -23.17 5.97
N SER A 197 -5.26 -22.70 6.10
CA SER A 197 -4.15 -23.49 6.62
C SER A 197 -4.27 -23.73 8.13
N ARG A 198 -4.84 -22.79 8.88
CA ARG A 198 -5.07 -22.88 10.32
C ARG A 198 -6.19 -23.86 10.63
N GLU A 199 -7.31 -23.85 9.92
CA GLU A 199 -8.39 -24.85 10.09
C GLU A 199 -7.86 -26.29 9.91
N ARG A 200 -6.93 -26.49 8.97
CA ARG A 200 -6.29 -27.79 8.74
C ARG A 200 -5.38 -28.25 9.87
N LEU A 201 -4.86 -27.31 10.67
CA LEU A 201 -3.93 -27.58 11.77
C LEU A 201 -4.65 -27.62 13.13
N PHE A 202 -5.52 -26.66 13.39
CA PHE A 202 -6.27 -26.50 14.64
C PHE A 202 -7.63 -27.21 14.55
N VAL A 203 -7.58 -28.55 14.44
CA VAL A 203 -8.77 -29.41 14.36
C VAL A 203 -9.57 -29.50 15.67
N CYS A 204 -9.06 -28.91 16.76
CA CYS A 204 -9.68 -28.90 18.08
C CYS A 204 -9.43 -27.54 18.73
N GLU A 205 -10.46 -26.94 19.31
CA GLU A 205 -10.37 -25.67 20.02
C GLU A 205 -10.87 -25.87 21.47
N PRO A 206 -10.08 -25.49 22.49
CA PRO A 206 -10.46 -25.70 23.88
C PRO A 206 -11.60 -24.77 24.29
N THR A 207 -12.62 -25.33 24.91
CA THR A 207 -13.82 -24.61 25.38
C THR A 207 -13.72 -24.14 26.84
N GLY A 208 -12.69 -24.60 27.56
CA GLY A 208 -12.30 -24.07 28.86
C GLY A 208 -11.65 -25.10 29.79
N GLY A 209 -10.67 -24.65 30.58
CA GLY A 209 -9.99 -25.45 31.61
C GLY A 209 -8.74 -26.18 31.11
N ALA A 210 -7.75 -26.35 32.00
CA ALA A 210 -6.43 -26.90 31.67
C ALA A 210 -6.46 -28.34 31.11
N ALA A 211 -7.44 -29.15 31.54
CA ALA A 211 -7.61 -30.51 31.03
C ALA A 211 -8.14 -30.53 29.57
N ASP A 212 -8.97 -29.56 29.20
CA ASP A 212 -9.53 -29.45 27.85
C ASP A 212 -8.47 -28.94 26.86
N GLU A 213 -7.65 -27.99 27.32
CA GLU A 213 -6.44 -27.51 26.61
C GLU A 213 -5.49 -28.66 26.26
N GLU A 214 -5.13 -29.52 27.23
CA GLU A 214 -4.20 -30.63 26.98
C GLU A 214 -4.81 -31.69 26.05
N ARG A 215 -6.12 -31.95 26.14
CA ARG A 215 -6.84 -32.87 25.24
C ARG A 215 -6.83 -32.36 23.79
N CYS A 216 -7.12 -31.07 23.58
CA CYS A 216 -7.06 -30.48 22.25
C CYS A 216 -5.61 -30.44 21.71
N ALA A 217 -4.63 -30.10 22.56
CA ALA A 217 -3.23 -30.11 22.17
C ALA A 217 -2.76 -31.49 21.68
N ARG A 218 -3.11 -32.58 22.39
CA ARG A 218 -2.81 -33.95 21.95
C ARG A 218 -3.42 -34.27 20.58
N THR A 219 -4.64 -33.81 20.32
CA THR A 219 -5.33 -34.01 19.03
C THR A 219 -4.61 -33.29 17.88
N ILE A 220 -4.25 -32.01 18.09
CA ILE A 220 -3.51 -31.19 17.11
C ILE A 220 -2.13 -31.81 16.84
N LEU A 221 -1.38 -32.14 17.89
CA LEU A 221 -0.04 -32.73 17.78
C LEU A 221 -0.06 -34.08 17.06
N SER A 222 -1.09 -34.91 17.28
CA SER A 222 -1.23 -36.18 16.55
C SER A 222 -1.45 -35.98 15.05
N THR A 223 -2.21 -34.95 14.66
CA THR A 223 -2.48 -34.61 13.26
C THR A 223 -1.22 -34.09 12.58
N LEU A 224 -0.48 -33.21 13.27
CA LEU A 224 0.82 -32.70 12.83
C LEU A 224 1.87 -33.82 12.69
N ALA A 225 2.01 -34.67 13.70
CA ALA A 225 2.97 -35.78 13.69
C ALA A 225 2.68 -36.75 12.52
N ARG A 226 1.40 -37.04 12.25
CA ARG A 226 1.02 -37.88 11.11
C ARG A 226 1.43 -37.26 9.77
N GLN A 227 1.25 -35.95 9.60
CA GLN A 227 1.65 -35.24 8.38
C GLN A 227 3.17 -35.15 8.23
N ALA A 228 3.88 -34.82 9.32
CA ALA A 228 5.33 -34.64 9.34
C ALA A 228 6.08 -35.97 9.14
N TYR A 229 5.71 -37.01 9.90
CA TYR A 229 6.36 -38.33 9.84
C TYR A 229 5.78 -39.24 8.75
N ARG A 230 4.71 -38.80 8.07
CA ARG A 230 4.04 -39.54 6.97
C ARG A 230 3.66 -40.98 7.35
N ARG A 231 3.41 -41.23 8.64
CA ARG A 231 2.98 -42.51 9.22
C ARG A 231 1.89 -42.27 10.26
N PRO A 232 1.09 -43.28 10.66
CA PRO A 232 0.19 -43.13 11.81
C PRO A 232 0.97 -42.67 13.05
N ALA A 233 0.52 -41.59 13.70
CA ALA A 233 1.15 -41.07 14.90
C ALA A 233 0.98 -42.05 16.07
N THR A 234 2.06 -42.32 16.80
CA THR A 234 2.01 -43.13 18.03
C THR A 234 1.85 -42.24 19.27
N ALA A 235 1.52 -42.83 20.42
CA ALA A 235 1.45 -42.09 21.68
C ALA A 235 2.81 -41.47 22.06
N GLU A 236 3.90 -42.18 21.78
CA GLU A 236 5.28 -41.73 22.04
C GLU A 236 5.67 -40.50 21.21
N ASP A 237 5.23 -40.44 19.94
CA ASP A 237 5.44 -39.27 19.08
C ASP A 237 4.77 -38.02 19.69
N VAL A 238 3.53 -38.16 20.20
CA VAL A 238 2.77 -37.05 20.80
C VAL A 238 3.37 -36.65 22.15
N ASP A 239 3.75 -37.61 22.99
CA ASP A 239 4.36 -37.36 24.29
C ASP A 239 5.74 -36.68 24.16
N THR A 240 6.45 -36.91 23.05
CA THR A 240 7.70 -36.18 22.72
C THR A 240 7.44 -34.70 22.39
N LEU A 241 6.30 -34.40 21.76
CA LEU A 241 5.94 -33.05 21.33
C LEU A 241 5.22 -32.22 22.41
N LEU A 242 4.54 -32.89 23.34
CA LEU A 242 3.74 -32.26 24.40
C LEU A 242 4.54 -31.33 25.34
N PRO A 243 5.83 -31.60 25.67
CA PRO A 243 6.65 -30.66 26.43
C PRO A 243 6.78 -29.30 25.76
N PHE A 244 6.96 -29.24 24.44
CA PHE A 244 7.04 -27.96 23.72
C PHE A 244 5.74 -27.15 23.80
N TYR A 245 4.59 -27.84 23.82
CA TYR A 245 3.31 -27.18 24.05
C TYR A 245 3.22 -26.62 25.48
N ARG A 246 3.68 -27.39 26.48
CA ARG A 246 3.65 -26.97 27.89
C ARG A 246 4.61 -25.80 28.17
N ASP A 247 5.76 -25.74 27.50
CA ASP A 247 6.72 -24.65 27.62
C ASP A 247 6.23 -23.34 26.97
N GLY A 248 5.37 -23.44 25.94
CA GLY A 248 4.80 -22.29 25.23
C GLY A 248 3.43 -21.82 25.73
N ARG A 249 2.87 -22.50 26.74
CA ARG A 249 1.63 -22.12 27.43
C ARG A 249 1.89 -21.02 28.45
#